data_AF-A0A2H0NZG8-F1
#
_entry.id   AF-A0A2H0NZG8-F1
#
_cell.length_a   1.000
_cell.length_b   1.000
_cell.length_c   1.000
_cell.angle_alpha   90.00
_cell.angle_beta   90.00
_cell.angle_gamma   90.00
#
_symmetry.space_group_name_H-M   'P 1'
#
loop_
_entity.id
_entity.type
_entity.pdbx_description
1 polymer ?
#
loop_
_entity_poly.entity_id
_entity_poly.type
_entity_poly.pdbx_seq_one_letter_code
_entity_poly.pdbx_strand_id
1 'polypeptide(L)' 'PRSLKFAEAFVASALDAGLVVWPNTGHADGENGDLVMIAPPFIITEAEIDEIVVRFKTALESTLEKLHVHR' A
#
# COMPACT_ATOMS: atom_id res chain seq x y z
N PRO A 1 14.61 -0.62 -4.19
CA PRO A 1 15.30 -1.85 -3.72
C PRO A 1 14.72 -2.26 -2.36
N ARG A 2 14.85 -3.53 -1.95
CA ARG A 2 14.29 -4.02 -0.68
C ARG A 2 14.78 -3.24 0.56
N SER A 3 15.97 -2.65 0.48
CA SER A 3 16.52 -1.74 1.49
C SER A 3 15.66 -0.50 1.79
N LEU A 4 14.78 -0.08 0.87
CA LEU A 4 13.85 1.03 1.10
C LEU A 4 12.71 0.69 2.05
N LYS A 5 12.44 -0.60 2.28
CA LYS A 5 11.32 -1.07 3.11
C LYS A 5 9.98 -0.46 2.68
N PHE A 6 9.70 -0.51 1.37
CA PHE A 6 8.57 0.20 0.79
C PHE A 6 7.24 -0.32 1.32
N ALA A 7 7.07 -1.65 1.43
CA ALA A 7 5.86 -2.25 2.01
C ALA A 7 5.58 -1.72 3.42
N GLU A 8 6.59 -1.62 4.27
CA GLU A 8 6.45 -1.12 5.63
C GLU A 8 6.09 0.37 5.68
N ALA A 9 6.75 1.19 4.88
CA ALA A 9 6.44 2.62 4.77
C ALA A 9 5.02 2.86 4.22
N PHE A 10 4.60 2.02 3.26
CA PHE A 10 3.26 2.05 2.70
C PHE A 10 2.20 1.65 3.72
N VAL A 11 2.41 0.59 4.51
CA VAL A 11 1.48 0.17 5.57
C VAL A 11 1.23 1.29 6.56
N ALA A 12 2.29 1.99 7.00
CA ALA A 12 2.15 3.13 7.90
C ALA A 12 1.32 4.26 7.26
N SER A 13 1.64 4.63 6.02
CA SER A 13 0.90 5.70 5.31
C SER A 13 -0.55 5.29 4.97
N ALA A 14 -0.80 4.01 4.72
CA ALA A 14 -2.15 3.48 4.50
C ALA A 14 -2.98 3.55 5.78
N LEU A 15 -2.41 3.17 6.92
CA LEU A 15 -3.08 3.29 8.21
C LEU A 15 -3.41 4.75 8.54
N ASP A 16 -2.48 5.68 8.30
CA ASP A 16 -2.71 7.13 8.46
C ASP A 16 -3.84 7.63 7.54
N ALA A 17 -3.98 7.07 6.34
CA ALA A 17 -5.05 7.34 5.39
C ALA A 17 -6.36 6.56 5.69
N GLY A 18 -6.43 5.84 6.81
CA GLY A 18 -7.60 5.06 7.21
C GLY A 18 -7.81 3.76 6.42
N LEU A 19 -6.78 3.23 5.76
CA LEU A 19 -6.83 1.99 4.99
C LEU A 19 -5.95 0.92 5.65
N VAL A 20 -6.56 -0.20 6.06
CA VAL A 20 -5.83 -1.36 6.55
C VAL A 20 -5.46 -2.26 5.37
N VAL A 21 -4.18 -2.62 5.26
CA VAL A 21 -3.64 -3.50 4.22
C VAL A 21 -2.82 -4.63 4.84
N TRP A 22 -2.67 -5.74 4.12
CA TRP A 22 -1.79 -6.83 4.52
C TRP A 22 -0.48 -6.80 3.70
N PRO A 23 0.69 -6.57 4.33
CA PRO A 23 1.97 -6.53 3.61
C PRO A 23 2.65 -7.90 3.49
N ASN A 24 3.49 -8.05 2.47
CA ASN A 24 4.41 -9.17 2.31
C ASN A 24 5.64 -8.76 1.46
N THR A 25 6.72 -9.56 1.48
CA THR A 25 7.99 -9.30 0.78
C THR A 25 8.56 -10.58 0.16
N GLY A 26 9.49 -10.45 -0.78
CA GLY A 26 10.12 -11.60 -1.46
C GLY A 26 9.34 -12.11 -2.67
N HIS A 27 8.39 -11.31 -3.19
CA HIS A 27 7.48 -11.73 -4.27
C HIS A 27 8.08 -11.64 -5.68
N ALA A 28 9.28 -11.07 -5.85
CA ALA A 28 9.98 -11.04 -7.13
C ALA A 28 10.91 -12.25 -7.33
N ASP A 29 11.66 -12.65 -6.31
CA ASP A 29 12.72 -13.67 -6.41
C ASP A 29 12.99 -14.44 -5.09
N GLY A 30 12.10 -14.32 -4.09
CA GLY A 30 12.28 -14.90 -2.75
C GLY A 30 12.93 -13.96 -1.73
N GLU A 31 13.49 -12.81 -2.16
CA GLU A 31 14.08 -11.80 -1.28
C GLU A 31 13.57 -10.38 -1.60
N ASN A 32 13.57 -10.02 -2.88
CA ASN A 32 13.10 -8.75 -3.41
C ASN A 32 11.61 -8.80 -3.78
N GLY A 33 11.01 -7.62 -3.94
CA GLY A 33 9.61 -7.46 -4.31
C GLY A 33 8.73 -7.25 -3.08
N ASP A 34 8.23 -6.03 -2.94
CA ASP A 34 7.29 -5.62 -1.91
C ASP A 34 5.86 -5.77 -2.44
N LEU A 35 4.96 -6.31 -1.61
CA LEU A 35 3.55 -6.53 -1.94
C LEU A 35 2.66 -6.03 -0.80
N VAL A 36 1.51 -5.47 -1.16
CA VAL A 36 0.40 -5.22 -0.24
C VAL A 36 -0.89 -5.78 -0.83
N MET A 37 -1.76 -6.31 0.03
CA MET A 37 -3.04 -6.89 -0.36
C MET A 37 -4.19 -6.16 0.35
N ILE A 38 -5.27 -5.93 -0.40
CA ILE A 38 -6.55 -5.43 0.10
C ILE A 38 -7.57 -6.53 -0.19
N ALA A 39 -8.36 -6.90 0.83
CA ALA A 39 -9.37 -7.94 0.72
C ALA A 39 -10.68 -7.43 1.35
N PRO A 40 -11.47 -6.61 0.62
CA PRO A 40 -12.76 -6.17 1.12
C PRO A 40 -13.76 -7.33 1.18
N PRO A 41 -14.84 -7.21 1.95
CA PRO A 41 -15.88 -8.22 1.99
C PRO A 41 -16.64 -8.29 0.65
N PHE A 42 -17.26 -9.45 0.35
CA PHE A 42 -18.02 -9.64 -0.89
C PHE A 42 -19.27 -8.74 -1.03
N ILE A 43 -19.73 -8.14 0.07
CA ILE A 43 -20.88 -7.22 0.09
C ILE A 43 -20.50 -5.76 -0.19
N ILE A 44 -19.22 -5.50 -0.55
CA ILE A 44 -18.74 -4.14 -0.83
C ILE A 44 -19.51 -3.49 -1.99
N THR A 45 -19.75 -2.20 -1.86
CA THR A 45 -20.40 -1.35 -2.88
C THR A 45 -19.37 -0.64 -3.76
N GLU A 46 -19.78 -0.15 -4.94
CA GLU A 46 -18.91 0.64 -5.82
C GLU A 46 -18.35 1.88 -5.13
N ALA A 47 -19.17 2.57 -4.31
CA ALA A 47 -18.74 3.75 -3.57
C ALA A 47 -17.65 3.44 -2.51
N GLU A 48 -17.72 2.29 -1.86
CA GLU A 48 -16.67 1.84 -0.93
C GLU A 48 -15.39 1.44 -1.66
N ILE A 49 -15.50 0.89 -2.88
CA ILE A 49 -14.32 0.63 -3.74
C ILE A 49 -13.65 1.95 -4.11
N ASP A 50 -14.41 2.97 -4.51
CA ASP A 50 -13.88 4.31 -4.80
C ASP A 50 -13.15 4.89 -3.57
N GLU A 51 -13.73 4.73 -2.38
CA GLU A 51 -13.09 5.16 -1.14
C GLU A 51 -11.76 4.44 -0.88
N ILE A 52 -11.70 3.12 -1.08
CA ILE A 52 -10.45 2.35 -0.99
C ILE A 52 -9.41 2.88 -1.98
N VAL A 53 -9.79 3.15 -3.24
CA VAL A 53 -8.88 3.65 -4.27
C VAL A 53 -8.34 5.04 -3.90
N VAL A 54 -9.18 5.94 -3.40
CA VAL A 54 -8.77 7.27 -2.94
C VAL A 54 -7.77 7.15 -1.79
N ARG A 55 -8.08 6.36 -0.75
CA ARG A 55 -7.19 6.18 0.41
C ARG A 55 -5.87 5.52 0.00
N PHE A 56 -5.91 4.54 -0.90
CA PHE A 56 -4.72 3.90 -1.44
C PHE A 56 -3.82 4.90 -2.17
N LYS A 57 -4.41 5.77 -3.00
CA LYS A 57 -3.67 6.82 -3.71
C LYS A 57 -3.00 7.78 -2.73
N THR A 58 -3.73 8.27 -1.71
CA THR A 58 -3.18 9.14 -0.68
C THR A 58 -2.00 8.48 0.06
N ALA A 59 -2.15 7.20 0.42
CA ALA A 59 -1.08 6.44 1.05
C ALA A 59 0.15 6.29 0.15
N LEU A 60 -0.06 6.04 -1.15
CA LEU A 60 1.01 5.89 -2.13
C LEU A 60 1.79 7.19 -2.31
N GLU A 61 1.10 8.31 -2.50
CA GLU A 61 1.70 9.64 -2.65
C GLU A 61 2.54 10.00 -1.42
N SER A 62 1.98 9.86 -0.22
CA SER A 62 2.71 10.05 1.05
C SER A 62 3.95 9.14 1.16
N THR A 63 3.85 7.89 0.73
CA THR A 63 4.97 6.94 0.78
C THR A 63 6.10 7.35 -0.16
N LEU A 64 5.74 7.74 -1.39
CA LEU A 64 6.71 8.21 -2.39
C LEU A 64 7.44 9.47 -1.91
N GLU A 65 6.71 10.42 -1.31
CA GLU A 65 7.30 11.63 -0.71
C GLU A 65 8.26 11.28 0.44
N LYS A 66 7.82 10.47 1.41
CA LYS A 66 8.64 10.06 2.58
C LYS A 66 9.94 9.35 2.16
N LEU A 67 9.90 8.56 1.09
CA LEU A 67 11.05 7.81 0.60
C LEU A 67 11.86 8.56 -0.46
N HIS A 68 11.48 9.80 -0.80
CA HIS A 68 12.11 10.61 -1.86
C HIS A 68 12.21 9.86 -3.20
N VAL A 69 11.21 9.03 -3.50
CA VAL A 69 11.12 8.29 -4.76
C VAL A 69 10.32 9.14 -5.74
N HIS A 70 11.03 9.81 -6.64
CA HIS A 70 10.42 10.57 -7.74
C HIS A 70 10.24 9.66 -8.96
N ARG A 71 9.13 9.86 -9.67
CA ARG A 71 8.79 9.13 -10.89
C ARG A 71 9.73 9.50 -12.04
#